data_AF-A0A5A7TIN4-F1
#
_entry.id   AF-A0A5A7TIN4-F1
#
_cell.length_a   1.000
_cell.length_b   1.000
_cell.length_c   1.000
_cell.angle_alpha   90.00
_cell.angle_beta   90.00
_cell.angle_gamma   90.00
#
_symmetry.space_group_name_H-M   'P 1'
#
loop_
_entity.id
_entity.type
_entity.pdbx_description
1 polymer ?
#
loop_
_entity_poly.entity_id
_entity_poly.type
_entity_poly.pdbx_seq_one_letter_code
_entity_poly.pdbx_strand_id
1 'polypeptide(L)'
;MDYLSRLLNHLEEHGAIKGVSLNNECNLSHILSADNILLFVEDKDNFIKNLRMALSLFEKASGLKINLTKSTFFPVNVPLNRAKECASSWGISCQTSPLSYLGVPLGGNPNSKSFWGNIEDKIQKKLNNWKYAHISK
;
A
#
# COMPACT_ATOMS: atom_id res chain seq x y z
N MET A 1 -2.29 -10.95 11.44
CA MET A 1 -2.62 -9.63 10.85
C MET A 1 -3.39 -8.76 11.84
N ASP A 2 -4.38 -9.28 12.55
CA ASP A 2 -5.16 -8.56 13.56
C ASP A 2 -4.30 -7.86 14.63
N TYR A 3 -3.19 -8.48 15.07
CA TYR A 3 -2.26 -7.84 16.01
C TYR A 3 -1.66 -6.54 15.45
N LEU A 4 -1.20 -6.54 14.19
CA LEU A 4 -0.65 -5.34 13.55
C LEU A 4 -1.72 -4.26 13.44
N SER A 5 -2.94 -4.63 13.04
CA SER A 5 -4.08 -3.70 12.95
C SER A 5 -4.37 -3.05 14.31
N ARG A 6 -4.43 -3.85 15.38
CA ARG A 6 -4.62 -3.35 16.76
C ARG A 6 -3.48 -2.44 17.22
N LEU A 7 -2.24 -2.78 16.90
CA LEU A 7 -1.09 -1.95 17.23
C LEU A 7 -1.13 -0.58 16.51
N LEU A 8 -1.50 -0.57 15.23
CA LEU A 8 -1.64 0.67 14.47
C LEU A 8 -2.80 1.53 14.97
N ASN A 9 -3.96 0.92 15.26
CA ASN A 9 -5.09 1.62 15.86
C ASN A 9 -4.71 2.23 17.21
N HIS A 10 -4.00 1.48 18.06
CA HIS A 10 -3.53 1.99 19.34
C HIS A 10 -2.60 3.21 19.18
N LEU A 11 -1.68 3.18 18.22
CA LEU A 11 -0.81 4.33 17.94
C LEU A 11 -1.58 5.53 17.42
N GLU A 12 -2.62 5.31 16.62
CA GLU A 12 -3.48 6.36 16.09
C GLU A 12 -4.35 7.00 17.18
N GLU A 13 -4.95 6.19 18.06
CA GLU A 13 -5.71 6.65 19.24
C GLU A 13 -4.87 7.52 20.18
N HIS A 14 -3.58 7.24 20.31
CA HIS A 14 -2.65 8.00 21.15
C HIS A 14 -1.97 9.15 20.40
N GLY A 15 -2.36 9.43 19.15
CA GLY A 15 -1.78 10.48 18.33
C GLY A 15 -0.30 10.28 17.98
N ALA A 16 0.20 9.05 18.11
CA ALA A 16 1.58 8.67 17.79
C ALA A 16 1.80 8.45 16.29
N ILE A 17 0.74 8.15 15.55
CA ILE A 17 0.68 8.20 14.08
C ILE A 17 -0.63 8.86 13.66
N LYS A 18 -0.69 9.30 12.39
CA LYS A 18 -1.92 9.80 11.79
C LYS A 18 -2.04 9.29 10.37
N GLY A 19 -3.15 8.60 10.08
CA GLY A 19 -3.48 8.12 8.74
C GLY A 19 -4.06 9.22 7.85
N VAL A 20 -4.78 8.79 6.81
CA VAL A 20 -5.54 9.68 5.91
C VAL A 20 -6.96 9.84 6.47
N SER A 21 -7.43 11.07 6.59
CA SER A 21 -8.83 11.35 6.96
C SER A 21 -9.72 11.32 5.71
N LEU A 22 -10.72 10.45 5.72
CA LEU A 22 -11.78 10.36 4.73
C LEU A 22 -12.99 11.14 5.25
N ASN A 23 -13.36 12.21 4.56
CA ASN A 23 -14.53 13.05 4.84
C ASN A 23 -14.63 13.57 6.30
N ASN A 24 -13.51 13.74 7.00
CA ASN A 24 -13.43 14.16 8.41
C ASN A 24 -14.08 13.20 9.43
N GLU A 25 -14.52 12.01 9.00
CA GLU A 25 -15.24 11.05 9.86
C GLU A 25 -14.44 9.77 10.09
N CYS A 26 -13.56 9.40 9.16
CA CYS A 26 -12.83 8.14 9.21
C CYS A 26 -11.33 8.37 9.01
N ASN A 27 -10.52 8.08 10.03
CA ASN A 27 -9.08 8.03 9.86
C ASN A 27 -8.68 6.62 9.43
N LEU A 28 -8.05 6.53 8.25
CA LEU A 28 -7.56 5.29 7.67
C LEU A 28 -6.05 5.27 7.77
N SER A 29 -5.51 4.49 8.70
CA SER A 29 -4.06 4.24 8.82
C SER A 29 -3.58 3.03 8.01
N HIS A 30 -4.45 2.05 7.72
CA HIS A 30 -4.03 0.83 7.05
C HIS A 30 -5.17 0.07 6.34
N ILE A 31 -4.80 -0.70 5.30
CA ILE A 31 -5.64 -1.71 4.65
C ILE A 31 -4.82 -3.01 4.58
N LEU A 32 -5.41 -4.12 5.05
CA LEU A 32 -4.75 -5.43 5.10
C LEU A 32 -5.55 -6.44 4.28
N SER A 33 -4.87 -7.19 3.42
CA SER A 33 -5.46 -8.30 2.68
C SER A 33 -4.46 -9.43 2.50
N ALA A 34 -4.64 -10.53 3.22
CA ALA A 34 -3.70 -11.65 3.27
C ALA A 34 -2.24 -11.16 3.44
N ASP A 35 -1.44 -11.25 2.37
CA ASP A 35 -0.02 -10.90 2.37
C ASP A 35 0.27 -9.45 1.93
N ASN A 36 -0.75 -8.66 1.58
CA ASN A 36 -0.60 -7.29 1.08
C ASN A 36 -1.05 -6.28 2.13
N ILE A 37 -0.13 -5.39 2.51
CA ILE A 37 -0.33 -4.34 3.52
C ILE A 37 -0.17 -3.00 2.83
N LEU A 38 -1.19 -2.15 2.92
CA LEU A 38 -1.11 -0.75 2.54
C LEU A 38 -1.18 0.09 3.81
N LEU A 39 -0.18 0.94 4.01
CA LEU A 39 -0.06 1.79 5.20
C LEU A 39 -0.12 3.26 4.78
N PHE A 40 -0.84 4.04 5.57
CA PHE A 40 -1.02 5.47 5.39
C PHE A 40 -0.46 6.20 6.60
N VAL A 41 0.41 7.17 6.37
CA VAL A 41 1.01 7.98 7.45
C VAL A 41 1.27 9.40 6.95
N GLU A 42 0.93 10.39 7.75
CA GLU A 42 1.28 11.79 7.51
C GLU A 42 2.81 11.98 7.55
N ASP A 43 3.35 12.85 6.68
CA ASP A 43 4.78 13.13 6.60
C ASP A 43 5.28 13.95 7.80
N LYS A 44 5.49 13.25 8.91
CA LYS A 44 6.14 13.75 10.12
C LYS A 44 7.15 12.71 10.60
N ASP A 45 8.37 13.16 10.89
CA ASP A 45 9.45 12.24 11.28
C ASP A 45 9.10 11.37 12.48
N ASN A 46 8.41 11.92 13.48
CA ASN A 46 7.99 11.15 14.65
C ASN A 46 6.99 10.05 14.26
N PHE A 47 6.04 10.33 13.38
CA PHE A 47 5.03 9.36 12.95
C PHE A 47 5.65 8.24 12.11
N ILE A 48 6.55 8.61 11.19
CA ILE A 48 7.30 7.65 10.38
C ILE A 48 8.18 6.76 11.28
N LYS A 49 8.87 7.34 12.29
CA LYS A 49 9.66 6.56 13.26
C LYS A 49 8.78 5.60 14.08
N ASN A 50 7.64 6.07 14.57
CA ASN A 50 6.70 5.26 15.34
C ASN A 50 6.14 4.10 14.50
N LEU A 51 5.80 4.36 13.23
CA LEU A 51 5.37 3.33 12.30
C LEU A 51 6.46 2.27 12.08
N ARG A 52 7.71 2.67 11.89
CA ARG A 52 8.84 1.74 11.76
C ARG A 52 9.03 0.87 13.00
N MET A 53 8.87 1.47 14.18
CA MET A 53 8.97 0.74 15.44
C MET A 53 7.83 -0.27 15.58
N ALA A 54 6.61 0.10 15.21
CA ALA A 54 5.45 -0.80 15.20
C ALA A 54 5.67 -2.02 14.30
N LEU A 55 6.19 -1.79 13.10
CA LEU A 55 6.54 -2.85 12.17
C LEU A 55 7.65 -3.75 12.69
N SER A 56 8.69 -3.17 13.30
CA SER A 56 9.78 -3.95 13.93
C SER A 56 9.29 -4.79 15.10
N LEU A 57 8.35 -4.28 15.91
CA LEU A 57 7.71 -5.03 16.99
C LEU A 57 6.86 -6.18 16.44
N PHE A 58 6.12 -5.94 15.36
CA PHE A 58 5.34 -6.98 14.68
C PHE A 58 6.23 -8.09 14.13
N GLU A 59 7.33 -7.77 13.45
CA GLU A 59 8.29 -8.76 12.95
C GLU A 59 8.84 -9.63 14.09
N LYS A 60 9.26 -9.01 15.20
CA LYS A 60 9.77 -9.72 16.37
C LYS A 60 8.73 -10.62 17.03
N ALA A 61 7.49 -10.14 17.16
CA ALA A 61 6.41 -10.89 17.82
C ALA A 61 5.85 -12.03 16.95
N SER A 62 5.79 -11.84 15.63
CA SER A 62 5.22 -12.82 14.70
C SER A 62 6.25 -13.79 14.10
N GLY A 63 7.53 -13.44 14.14
CA GLY A 63 8.59 -14.15 13.41
C GLY A 63 8.56 -13.91 11.89
N LEU A 64 7.62 -13.09 11.39
CA LEU A 64 7.55 -12.71 9.98
C LEU A 64 8.56 -11.62 9.65
N LYS A 65 8.91 -11.49 8.37
CA LYS A 65 9.76 -10.42 7.86
C LYS A 65 9.08 -9.66 6.73
N ILE A 66 9.17 -8.34 6.80
CA ILE A 66 8.73 -7.43 5.76
C ILE A 66 9.68 -7.57 4.58
N ASN A 67 9.09 -7.75 3.41
CA ASN A 67 9.85 -7.90 2.19
C ASN A 67 10.23 -6.52 1.63
N LEU A 68 11.41 -6.02 2.02
CA LEU A 68 11.92 -4.71 1.58
C LEU A 68 12.05 -4.56 0.06
N THR A 69 12.24 -5.65 -0.69
CA THR A 69 12.34 -5.60 -2.16
C THR A 69 10.99 -5.47 -2.84
N LYS A 70 9.91 -5.94 -2.20
CA LYS A 70 8.53 -5.78 -2.67
C LYS A 70 7.83 -4.56 -2.07
N SER A 71 8.30 -4.05 -0.94
CA SER A 71 7.77 -2.86 -0.29
C SER A 71 8.25 -1.58 -0.98
N THR A 72 7.37 -0.59 -1.09
CA THR A 72 7.67 0.68 -1.74
C THR A 72 7.04 1.86 -0.98
N PHE A 73 7.69 3.02 -1.00
CA PHE A 73 7.07 4.29 -0.62
C PHE A 73 6.40 4.91 -1.84
N PHE A 74 5.19 5.43 -1.63
CA PHE A 74 4.45 6.18 -2.63
C PHE A 74 4.07 7.55 -2.05
N PRO A 75 4.61 8.67 -2.59
CA PRO A 75 4.28 10.00 -2.10
C PRO A 75 2.87 10.42 -2.52
N VAL A 76 2.08 10.90 -1.56
CA VAL A 76 0.78 11.53 -1.81
C VAL A 76 0.84 12.95 -1.29
N ASN A 77 0.85 13.93 -2.20
CA ASN A 77 0.95 15.35 -1.85
C ASN A 77 2.20 15.73 -1.02
N VAL A 78 3.32 15.04 -1.23
CA VAL A 78 4.61 15.27 -0.55
C VAL A 78 5.70 15.41 -1.62
N PRO A 79 6.73 16.27 -1.43
CA PRO A 79 7.85 16.38 -2.36
C PRO A 79 8.56 15.05 -2.59
N LEU A 80 8.87 14.73 -3.85
CA LEU A 80 9.53 13.47 -4.21
C LEU A 80 10.88 13.28 -3.49
N ASN A 81 11.64 14.37 -3.29
CA ASN A 81 12.94 14.32 -2.61
C ASN A 81 12.79 13.83 -1.16
N ARG A 82 11.76 14.31 -0.47
CA ARG A 82 11.41 13.92 0.90
C ARG A 82 11.00 12.45 0.97
N ALA A 83 10.18 11.99 0.02
CA ALA A 83 9.80 10.58 -0.05
C ALA A 83 11.00 9.65 -0.33
N LYS A 84 11.93 10.07 -1.21
CA LYS A 84 13.17 9.33 -1.49
C LYS A 84 14.08 9.24 -0.26
N GLU A 85 14.17 10.31 0.53
CA GLU A 85 14.92 10.32 1.79
C GLU A 85 14.31 9.32 2.79
N CYS A 86 12.99 9.39 3.01
CA CYS A 86 12.27 8.44 3.85
C CYS A 86 12.48 6.98 3.38
N ALA A 87 12.34 6.72 2.08
CA ALA A 87 12.53 5.40 1.50
C ALA A 87 13.96 4.87 1.70
N SER A 88 14.95 5.73 1.48
CA SER A 88 16.37 5.40 1.70
C SER A 88 16.64 5.06 3.16
N SER A 89 16.06 5.81 4.10
CA SER A 89 16.24 5.52 5.53
C SER A 89 15.63 4.16 5.93
N TRP A 90 14.57 3.70 5.25
CA TRP A 90 13.95 2.40 5.46
C TRP A 90 14.57 1.27 4.62
N GLY A 91 15.46 1.59 3.67
CA GLY A 91 16.04 0.61 2.75
C GLY A 91 15.03 0.05 1.74
N ILE A 92 14.00 0.82 1.39
CA ILE A 92 13.00 0.43 0.39
C ILE A 92 12.99 1.39 -0.80
N SER A 93 12.40 0.97 -1.92
CA SER A 93 12.33 1.81 -3.11
C SER A 93 11.22 2.87 -3.01
N CYS A 94 11.41 4.01 -3.66
CA CYS A 94 10.37 5.03 -3.83
C CYS A 94 9.78 4.92 -5.25
N GLN A 95 8.47 4.76 -5.37
CA GLN A 95 7.75 4.72 -6.64
C GLN A 95 7.02 6.04 -6.92
N THR A 96 6.98 6.43 -8.19
CA THR A 96 6.25 7.61 -8.68
C THR A 96 5.13 7.27 -9.66
N SER A 97 5.13 6.03 -10.17
CA SER A 97 4.10 5.49 -11.06
C SER A 97 2.90 5.02 -10.25
N PRO A 98 1.66 5.00 -10.80
CA PRO A 98 0.48 4.53 -10.09
C PRO A 98 0.71 3.18 -9.44
N LEU A 99 0.62 3.15 -8.11
CA LEU A 99 0.76 1.93 -7.32
C LEU A 99 -0.40 0.99 -7.67
N SER A 100 -0.19 -0.33 -7.75
CA SER A 100 -1.32 -1.26 -7.88
C SER A 100 -1.52 -2.02 -6.58
N TYR A 101 -2.74 -2.02 -6.06
CA TYR A 101 -3.14 -2.82 -4.91
C TYR A 101 -4.23 -3.81 -5.34
N LEU A 102 -3.99 -5.10 -5.10
CA LEU A 102 -4.86 -6.20 -5.50
C LEU A 102 -5.25 -6.19 -7.00
N GLY A 103 -4.35 -5.69 -7.85
CA GLY A 103 -4.55 -5.62 -9.29
C GLY A 103 -5.32 -4.39 -9.78
N VAL A 104 -5.74 -3.49 -8.87
CA VAL A 104 -6.37 -2.21 -9.18
C VAL A 104 -5.32 -1.10 -9.10
N PRO A 105 -5.25 -0.18 -10.07
CA PRO A 105 -4.38 1.00 -9.96
C PRO A 105 -4.89 1.94 -8.87
N LEU A 106 -3.96 2.47 -8.08
CA LEU A 106 -4.17 3.47 -7.04
C LEU A 106 -3.70 4.83 -7.58
N GLY A 107 -4.60 5.82 -7.50
CA GLY A 107 -4.40 7.16 -8.03
C GLY A 107 -4.85 7.31 -9.49
N GLY A 108 -5.22 8.53 -9.87
CA GLY A 108 -5.88 8.83 -11.14
C GLY A 108 -7.40 8.96 -11.01
N ASN A 109 -8.08 9.16 -12.14
CA ASN A 109 -9.53 9.35 -12.17
C ASN A 109 -10.24 8.03 -12.49
N PRO A 110 -10.95 7.39 -11.53
CA PRO A 110 -11.67 6.14 -11.77
C PRO A 110 -12.83 6.29 -12.77
N ASN A 111 -13.30 7.51 -13.03
CA ASN A 111 -14.32 7.76 -14.06
C ASN A 111 -13.72 7.81 -15.48
N SER A 112 -12.40 7.82 -15.62
CA SER A 112 -11.75 7.80 -16.93
C SER A 112 -11.64 6.38 -17.47
N LYS A 113 -11.95 6.18 -18.76
CA LYS A 113 -11.72 4.90 -19.45
C LYS A 113 -10.23 4.50 -19.41
N SER A 114 -9.32 5.47 -19.51
CA SER A 114 -7.87 5.20 -19.49
C SER A 114 -7.37 4.60 -18.18
N PHE A 115 -8.03 4.86 -17.06
CA PHE A 115 -7.69 4.28 -15.76
C PHE A 115 -7.88 2.75 -15.74
N TRP A 116 -8.91 2.25 -16.45
CA TRP A 116 -9.26 0.84 -16.47
C TRP A 116 -8.56 0.03 -17.57
N GLY A 117 -7.80 0.66 -18.47
CA GLY A 117 -7.18 -0.01 -19.63
C GLY A 117 -6.33 -1.23 -19.27
N ASN A 118 -5.49 -1.13 -18.24
CA ASN A 118 -4.67 -2.25 -17.76
C ASN A 118 -5.50 -3.46 -17.29
N ILE A 119 -6.71 -3.22 -16.77
CA ILE A 119 -7.62 -4.28 -16.31
C ILE A 119 -8.36 -4.88 -17.50
N GLU A 120 -8.81 -4.04 -18.44
CA GLU A 120 -9.41 -4.47 -19.71
C GLU A 120 -8.48 -5.41 -20.47
N ASP A 121 -7.21 -5.03 -20.65
CA ASP A 121 -6.19 -5.84 -21.34
C ASP A 121 -5.97 -7.20 -20.65
N LYS A 122 -5.93 -7.22 -19.32
CA LYS A 122 -5.80 -8.47 -18.54
C LYS A 122 -7.00 -9.38 -18.73
N ILE A 123 -8.22 -8.83 -18.75
CA ILE A 123 -9.45 -9.60 -18.99
C ILE A 123 -9.45 -10.16 -20.41
N GLN A 124 -9.17 -9.32 -21.42
CA GLN A 124 -9.08 -9.75 -22.82
C GLN A 124 -8.05 -10.86 -23.01
N LYS A 125 -6.86 -10.74 -22.41
CA LYS A 125 -5.82 -11.78 -22.48
C LYS A 125 -6.29 -13.10 -21.89
N LYS A 126 -6.99 -13.09 -20.75
CA LYS A 126 -7.56 -14.32 -20.16
C LYS A 126 -8.65 -14.93 -21.04
N LEU A 127 -9.55 -14.12 -21.59
CA LEU A 127 -10.61 -14.58 -22.49
C LEU A 127 -10.05 -15.19 -23.79
N ASN A 128 -9.03 -14.57 -24.37
CA ASN A 128 -8.37 -15.10 -25.56
C ASN A 128 -7.68 -16.44 -25.29
N ASN A 129 -7.04 -16.59 -24.13
CA ASN A 129 -6.43 -17.87 -23.73
C ASN A 129 -7.48 -18.97 -23.50
N TRP A 130 -8.69 -18.63 -23.03
CA TRP A 130 -9.77 -19.61 -22.86
C TRP A 130 -10.33 -20.14 -24.18
N LYS A 131 -10.32 -19.36 -25.27
CA LYS A 131 -10.78 -19.80 -26.58
C LYS A 131 -9.95 -20.95 -27.17
N TYR A 132 -8.70 -21.15 -26.74
CA TYR A 132 -7.84 -22.23 -27.23
C TYR A 132 -7.90 -23.52 -26.40
N ALA A 133 -8.52 -23.50 -25.21
CA ALA A 133 -8.53 -24.65 -24.30
C ALA A 133 -9.73 -25.60 -24.49
N HIS A 134 -10.80 -25.16 -25.17
CA HIS A 134 -12.06 -25.90 -25.27
C HIS A 134 -12.55 -26.16 -26.70
N ILE A 135 -11.70 -25.98 -27.72
CA ILE A 135 -12.01 -26.41 -29.08
C ILE A 135 -11.27 -27.73 -29.33
N SER A 136 -11.66 -28.78 -28.60
CA SER A 136 -11.45 -30.15 -29.06
C SER A 136 -12.41 -30.41 -30.23
N LYS A 137 -11.87 -31.05 -31.26
CA LYS A 137 -12.52 -31.40 -32.52
C LYS A 137 -13.69 -32.36 -32.34
#